data_AF-A0A804QI71-F1
#
_entry.id   AF-A0A804QI71-F1
#
_cell.length_a   1.000
_cell.length_b   1.000
_cell.length_c   1.000
_cell.angle_alpha   90.00
_cell.angle_beta   90.00
_cell.angle_gamma   90.00
#
_symmetry.space_group_name_H-M   'P 1'
#
loop_
_entity.id
_entity.type
_entity.pdbx_description
1 polymer ?
#
loop_
_entity_poly.entity_id
_entity_poly.type
_entity_poly.pdbx_seq_one_letter_code
_entity_poly.pdbx_strand_id
1 'polypeptide(L)'
;MECLFQPSAYLGDEVIDCYINLIKAQKHLKCRSGGRVHIENAFQFNFLKRDGDLEIKTEELYPIKDMAHICSAERRVLLYLDHDM
;
A
#
# COMPACT_ATOMS: atom_id res chain seq x y z
N MET A 1 -1.00 -19.84 -11.37
CA MET A 1 -1.61 -19.01 -12.43
C MET A 1 -3.00 -19.47 -12.85
N GLU A 2 -3.39 -20.74 -12.65
CA GLU A 2 -4.71 -21.25 -13.06
C GLU A 2 -5.91 -20.46 -12.51
N CYS A 3 -5.76 -19.86 -11.33
CA CYS A 3 -6.76 -18.96 -10.73
C CYS A 3 -7.16 -17.78 -11.64
N LEU A 4 -6.31 -17.34 -12.56
CA LEU A 4 -6.63 -16.26 -13.51
C LEU A 4 -7.70 -16.65 -14.53
N PHE A 5 -7.94 -17.95 -14.74
CA PHE A 5 -8.94 -18.45 -15.68
C PHE A 5 -10.29 -18.76 -15.00
N GLN A 6 -10.39 -18.59 -13.68
CA GLN A 6 -11.59 -18.85 -12.90
C GLN A 6 -12.06 -17.54 -12.27
N PRO A 7 -13.16 -16.93 -12.75
CA PRO A 7 -13.59 -15.59 -12.32
C PRO A 7 -13.81 -15.42 -10.81
N SER A 8 -14.08 -16.52 -10.10
CA SER A 8 -14.33 -16.55 -8.65
C SER A 8 -13.19 -17.16 -7.83
N ALA A 9 -12.06 -17.49 -8.45
CA ALA A 9 -10.93 -18.05 -7.71
C ALA A 9 -10.22 -16.97 -6.91
N TYR A 10 -9.76 -17.35 -5.72
CA TYR A 10 -8.88 -16.51 -4.92
C TYR A 10 -7.56 -16.26 -5.67
N LEU A 11 -7.12 -15.01 -5.69
CA LEU A 11 -5.81 -14.62 -6.21
C LEU A 11 -4.81 -14.59 -5.06
N GLY A 12 -3.87 -15.55 -5.05
CA GLY A 12 -2.78 -15.56 -4.08
C GLY A 12 -1.78 -14.41 -4.29
N ASP A 13 -1.01 -14.13 -3.24
CA ASP A 13 -0.04 -13.05 -3.20
C ASP A 13 0.98 -13.13 -4.33
N GLU A 14 1.35 -14.32 -4.81
CA GLU A 14 2.29 -14.49 -5.92
C GLU A 14 1.74 -13.94 -7.24
N VAL A 15 0.43 -14.12 -7.48
CA VAL A 15 -0.23 -13.63 -8.70
C VAL A 15 -0.39 -12.11 -8.63
N ILE A 16 -0.77 -11.60 -7.45
CA ILE A 16 -0.89 -10.17 -7.20
C ILE A 16 0.48 -9.48 -7.32
N ASP A 17 1.53 -10.02 -6.72
CA ASP A 17 2.90 -9.50 -6.80
C ASP A 17 3.41 -9.51 -8.25
N CYS A 18 3.13 -10.58 -9.01
CA CYS A 18 3.47 -10.62 -10.44
C CYS A 18 2.84 -9.43 -11.20
N TYR A 19 1.55 -9.18 -10.98
CA TYR A 19 0.85 -8.06 -11.62
C TYR A 19 1.40 -6.69 -11.18
N ILE A 20 1.67 -6.52 -9.88
CA ILE A 20 2.31 -5.33 -9.33
C ILE A 20 3.68 -5.09 -9.96
N ASN A 21 4.48 -6.14 -10.15
CA ASN A 21 5.80 -6.04 -10.78
C ASN A 21 5.69 -5.63 -12.27
N LEU A 22 4.67 -6.10 -12.98
CA LEU A 22 4.37 -5.61 -14.33
C LEU A 22 4.03 -4.11 -14.34
N ILE A 23 3.24 -3.62 -13.38
CA ILE A 23 2.95 -2.18 -13.22
C ILE A 23 4.23 -1.41 -12.90
N LYS A 24 5.07 -1.91 -11.98
CA LYS A 24 6.35 -1.29 -11.61
C LYS A 24 7.31 -1.15 -12.80
N ALA A 25 7.24 -2.04 -13.79
CA ALA A 25 8.02 -1.96 -15.01
C ALA A 25 7.55 -0.82 -15.95
N GLN A 26 6.30 -0.36 -15.82
CA GLN A 26 5.76 0.73 -16.65
C GLN A 26 6.08 2.11 -16.06
N LYS A 27 7.10 2.79 -16.61
CA LYS A 27 7.54 4.12 -16.12
C LYS A 27 6.39 5.15 -16.05
N HIS A 28 5.50 5.16 -17.03
CA HIS A 28 4.35 6.07 -17.08
C HIS A 28 3.29 5.76 -16.00
N LEU A 29 3.23 4.52 -15.50
CA LEU A 29 2.36 4.18 -14.37
C LEU A 29 2.96 4.63 -13.04
N LYS A 30 4.29 4.60 -12.90
CA LYS A 30 5.02 5.11 -11.73
C LYS A 30 5.10 6.64 -11.67
N CYS A 31 5.17 7.31 -12.81
CA CYS A 31 5.33 8.75 -12.94
C CYS A 31 4.19 9.32 -13.78
N ARG A 32 3.16 9.88 -13.12
CA ARG A 32 2.01 10.53 -13.76
C ARG A 32 2.10 12.05 -13.57
N SER A 33 1.27 12.81 -14.27
CA SER A 33 1.23 14.29 -14.17
C SER A 33 0.98 14.81 -12.75
N GLY A 34 0.37 13.99 -11.87
CA GLY A 34 0.13 14.31 -10.45
C GLY A 34 1.24 13.87 -9.49
N GLY A 35 2.36 13.32 -9.98
CA GLY A 35 3.49 12.94 -9.14
C GLY A 35 4.02 11.52 -9.39
N ARG A 36 4.90 11.08 -8.48
CA ARG A 36 5.47 9.74 -8.48
C ARG A 36 4.82 8.90 -7.38
N VAL A 37 4.44 7.68 -7.73
CA VAL A 37 3.95 6.70 -6.77
C VAL A 37 5.04 5.70 -6.41
N HIS A 38 5.10 5.35 -5.13
CA HIS A 38 5.72 4.11 -4.68
C HIS A 38 4.63 3.03 -4.71
N ILE A 39 4.97 1.83 -5.16
CA ILE A 39 4.05 0.70 -5.23
C ILE A 39 4.69 -0.39 -4.40
N GLU A 40 4.05 -0.81 -3.32
CA GLU A 40 4.49 -1.95 -2.52
C GLU A 40 3.96 -3.25 -3.15
N ASN A 41 4.65 -4.36 -2.94
CA ASN A 41 4.09 -5.66 -3.25
C ASN A 41 3.37 -6.29 -2.05
N ALA A 42 2.66 -7.38 -2.29
CA ALA A 42 1.89 -8.10 -1.28
C ALA A 42 2.75 -8.57 -0.09
N PHE A 43 4.05 -8.80 -0.28
CA PHE A 43 4.94 -9.29 0.76
C PHE A 43 5.56 -8.19 1.62
N GLN A 44 5.82 -7.00 1.06
CA GLN A 44 6.50 -5.90 1.73
C GLN A 44 5.80 -5.51 3.04
N PHE A 45 4.48 -5.46 3.01
CA PHE A 45 3.67 -5.11 4.17
C PHE A 45 3.83 -6.10 5.34
N ASN A 46 3.85 -7.40 5.06
CA ASN A 46 4.06 -8.43 6.09
C ASN A 46 5.43 -8.29 6.77
N PHE A 47 6.47 -7.90 6.02
CA PHE A 47 7.79 -7.63 6.61
C PHE A 47 7.76 -6.38 7.49
N LEU A 48 7.07 -5.31 7.05
CA LEU A 48 6.93 -4.08 7.84
C LEU A 48 6.22 -4.34 9.17
N LYS A 49 5.13 -5.12 9.18
CA LYS A 49 4.46 -5.51 10.42
C LYS A 49 5.33 -6.35 11.35
N ARG A 50 6.04 -7.34 10.79
CA ARG A 50 6.87 -8.26 11.56
C ARG A 50 8.05 -7.55 12.22
N ASP A 51 8.67 -6.62 11.49
CA ASP A 51 9.90 -5.93 11.91
C ASP A 51 9.61 -4.59 12.60
N GLY A 52 8.34 -4.16 12.64
CA GLY A 52 7.90 -2.98 13.38
C GLY A 52 7.96 -3.20 14.90
N ASP A 53 8.36 -2.16 15.64
CA ASP A 53 8.34 -2.19 17.10
C ASP A 53 6.89 -2.21 17.64
N LEU A 54 6.69 -2.91 18.77
CA LEU A 54 5.43 -3.15 19.48
C LEU A 54 4.43 -1.98 19.47
N GLU A 55 3.21 -2.24 18.97
CA GLU A 55 1.94 -1.50 19.13
C GLU A 55 2.02 0.03 19.34
N ILE A 56 2.89 0.73 18.61
CA ILE A 56 2.84 2.19 18.61
C ILE A 56 1.64 2.59 17.78
N LYS A 57 0.65 3.19 18.44
CA LYS A 57 -0.54 3.68 17.77
C LYS A 57 -0.18 4.76 16.76
N THR A 58 -0.83 4.76 15.60
CA THR A 58 -0.62 5.76 14.55
C THR A 58 -0.78 7.19 15.09
N GLU A 59 -1.67 7.42 16.07
CA GLU A 59 -1.87 8.73 16.71
C GLU A 59 -0.69 9.18 17.59
N GLU A 60 0.14 8.26 18.09
CA GLU A 60 1.34 8.59 18.87
C GLU A 60 2.48 9.05 17.95
N LEU A 61 2.63 8.42 16.78
CA LEU A 61 3.62 8.81 15.77
C LEU A 61 3.20 10.06 15.00
N TYR A 62 1.92 10.16 14.68
CA TYR A 62 1.33 11.23 13.89
C TYR A 62 0.18 11.84 14.69
N PRO A 63 0.46 12.74 15.65
CA PRO A 63 -0.58 13.39 16.42
C PRO A 63 -1.48 14.16 15.45
N ILE A 64 -2.66 13.60 15.19
CA ILE A 64 -3.60 14.10 14.21
C ILE A 64 -4.05 15.49 14.66
N LYS A 65 -3.54 16.52 14.01
CA LYS A 65 -4.20 17.81 13.95
C LYS A 65 -5.38 17.62 13.02
N ASP A 66 -6.58 17.99 13.48
CA ASP A 66 -7.88 17.83 12.80
C ASP A 66 -7.75 17.44 11.32
N MET A 67 -8.20 16.22 10.98
CA MET A 67 -8.14 15.67 9.62
C MET A 67 -8.63 16.66 8.56
N ALA A 68 -9.56 17.55 8.89
CA ALA A 68 -10.05 18.61 7.99
C ALA A 68 -8.96 19.58 7.52
N HIS A 69 -7.86 19.73 8.26
CA HIS A 69 -6.77 20.67 8.02
C HIS A 69 -5.54 20.08 7.32
N ILE A 70 -5.46 18.77 7.14
CA ILE A 70 -4.36 18.13 6.40
C ILE A 70 -4.70 17.95 4.92
N CYS A 71 -3.68 17.90 4.07
CA CYS A 71 -3.88 17.71 2.64
C CYS A 71 -4.41 16.31 2.32
N SER A 72 -5.05 16.14 1.15
CA SER A 72 -5.61 14.86 0.72
C SER A 72 -4.57 13.74 0.62
N ALA A 73 -3.32 14.08 0.26
CA ALA A 73 -2.23 13.12 0.18
C ALA A 73 -1.87 12.57 1.57
N GLU A 74 -1.68 13.46 2.54
CA GLU A 74 -1.36 13.13 3.93
C GLU A 74 -2.48 12.30 4.58
N ARG A 75 -3.74 12.70 4.38
CA ARG A 75 -4.90 11.93 4.86
C ARG A 75 -4.90 10.49 4.36
N ARG A 76 -4.59 10.26 3.08
CA ARG A 76 -4.52 8.90 2.52
C ARG A 76 -3.38 8.08 3.14
N VAL A 77 -2.24 8.72 3.43
CA VAL A 77 -1.12 8.05 4.10
C VAL A 77 -1.50 7.66 5.52
N LEU A 78 -2.14 8.54 6.29
CA LEU A 78 -2.58 8.22 7.64
C LEU A 78 -3.63 7.10 7.66
N LEU A 79 -4.59 7.12 6.73
CA LEU A 79 -5.58 6.03 6.60
C LEU A 79 -4.94 4.70 6.20
N TYR A 80 -3.91 4.73 5.35
CA TYR A 80 -3.14 3.54 5.01
C TYR A 80 -2.41 2.99 6.24
N LEU A 81 -1.74 3.86 7.00
CA LEU A 81 -1.03 3.46 8.21
C LEU A 81 -1.98 2.92 9.27
N ASP A 82 -3.15 3.52 9.48
CA ASP A 82 -4.14 3.07 10.48
C ASP A 82 -4.79 1.71 10.14
N HIS A 83 -5.05 1.45 8.85
CA HIS A 83 -5.63 0.18 8.43
C HIS A 83 -4.60 -0.95 8.41
N ASP A 84 -3.41 -0.64 7.89
CA ASP A 84 -2.39 -1.62 7.62
C ASP A 84 -1.39 -1.73 8.77
N MET A 85 -0.69 -0.69 9.23
CA MET A 85 0.38 -0.80 10.26
C MET A 85 -0.16 -0.94 11.70
#